data_AF-A0A2D1IQM5-F1
#
_entry.id   AF-A0A2D1IQM5-F1
#
_cell.length_a   1.000
_cell.length_b   1.000
_cell.length_c   1.000
_cell.angle_alpha   90.00
_cell.angle_beta   90.00
_cell.angle_gamma   90.00
#
_symmetry.space_group_name_H-M   'P 1'
#
loop_
_entity.id
_entity.type
_entity.pdbx_description
1 polymer ?
#
loop_
_entity_poly.entity_id
_entity_poly.type
_entity_poly.pdbx_seq_one_letter_code
_entity_poly.pdbx_strand_id
1 'polypeptide(L)'
;MATADHEVVQLFQQKLHPLAGKLVEMLNEHYSHQTERRGCGYTQATRVLAEYINTVRESQEFQDLKLFDDFNHKALKSILDQQGLYDLQLNSWRNLDLNIQLNQFISTAVDSDFKQCVMQVQEQQKVLRSIQEQAQLEESKLLCAMIEDVILPKTAVDTDLVELRKTVEKPKVGSCPMAENFFLKIAHHRVLRGGEINIFVDHQNRPLLLEKLNMGDNHSCISLVPLLMNGVRLPAGSLFSVDYDRDTIQNKQPNKKYKGFVIPYDEIAGFWFLRLTTLAVSPQNRKRAFSTHFQQQVDNGLYSPGTTELQQLFDVAQAQL
;
A
#
# COMPACT_ATOMS: atom_id res chain seq x y z
N MET A 1 -27.01 -18.35 6.98
CA MET A 1 -26.64 -17.35 8.01
C MET A 1 -25.92 -16.25 7.25
N ALA A 2 -26.35 -14.98 7.38
CA ALA A 2 -25.60 -13.88 6.79
C ALA A 2 -24.23 -13.85 7.47
N THR A 3 -23.17 -14.09 6.72
CA THR A 3 -21.80 -13.93 7.20
C THR A 3 -21.63 -12.48 7.63
N ALA A 4 -21.14 -12.26 8.85
CA ALA A 4 -20.85 -10.91 9.33
C ALA A 4 -19.89 -10.24 8.35
N ASP A 5 -20.11 -8.95 8.05
CA ASP A 5 -19.25 -8.20 7.14
C ASP A 5 -17.80 -8.18 7.65
N HIS A 6 -16.85 -8.04 6.73
CA HIS A 6 -15.44 -7.85 7.02
C HIS A 6 -15.24 -6.64 7.96
N GLU A 7 -14.32 -6.73 8.91
CA GLU A 7 -14.10 -5.71 9.94
C GLU A 7 -13.92 -4.29 9.34
N VAL A 8 -13.09 -4.16 8.30
CA VAL A 8 -12.91 -2.88 7.60
C VAL A 8 -14.23 -2.32 7.05
N VAL A 9 -15.10 -3.15 6.48
CA VAL A 9 -16.41 -2.71 5.98
C VAL A 9 -17.26 -2.17 7.14
N GLN A 10 -17.31 -2.91 8.25
CA GLN A 10 -18.04 -2.49 9.45
C GLN A 10 -17.51 -1.17 10.01
N LEU A 11 -16.19 -1.01 10.11
CA LEU A 11 -15.56 0.21 10.64
C LEU A 11 -15.92 1.43 9.81
N PHE A 12 -15.77 1.36 8.49
CA PHE A 12 -16.10 2.49 7.61
C PHE A 12 -17.60 2.80 7.61
N GLN A 13 -18.47 1.79 7.65
CA GLN A 13 -19.91 2.00 7.74
C GLN A 13 -20.35 2.65 9.07
N GLN A 14 -19.70 2.31 10.19
CA GLN A 14 -20.09 2.78 11.52
C GLN A 14 -19.49 4.14 11.88
N LYS A 15 -18.32 4.48 11.33
CA LYS A 15 -17.52 5.63 11.79
C LYS A 15 -17.36 6.71 10.73
N LEU A 16 -17.46 6.35 9.45
CA LEU A 16 -17.15 7.22 8.31
C LEU A 16 -18.19 7.00 7.20
N HIS A 17 -17.77 7.18 5.96
CA HIS A 17 -18.57 6.87 4.77
C HIS A 17 -18.40 5.39 4.42
N PRO A 18 -19.48 4.70 4.02
CA PRO A 18 -19.39 3.33 3.50
C PRO A 18 -18.40 3.23 2.34
N LEU A 19 -17.67 2.12 2.28
CA LEU A 19 -16.80 1.82 1.14
C LEU A 19 -17.65 1.53 -0.10
N ALA A 20 -17.09 1.84 -1.27
CA ALA A 20 -17.75 1.55 -2.55
C ALA A 20 -18.09 0.06 -2.67
N GLY A 21 -19.23 -0.26 -3.28
CA GLY A 21 -19.76 -1.64 -3.35
C GLY A 21 -18.74 -2.68 -3.86
N LYS A 22 -17.90 -2.31 -4.83
CA LYS A 22 -16.81 -3.17 -5.33
C LYS A 22 -15.82 -3.59 -4.23
N LEU A 23 -15.44 -2.68 -3.33
CA LEU A 23 -14.55 -3.01 -2.21
C LEU A 23 -15.27 -3.84 -1.14
N VAL A 24 -16.55 -3.55 -0.89
CA VAL A 24 -17.38 -4.32 0.04
C VAL A 24 -17.50 -5.77 -0.42
N GLU A 25 -17.83 -6.01 -1.69
CA GLU A 25 -17.92 -7.35 -2.29
C GLU A 25 -16.59 -8.12 -2.19
N MET A 26 -15.47 -7.43 -2.47
CA MET A 26 -14.14 -8.01 -2.36
C MET A 26 -13.82 -8.38 -0.92
N LEU A 27 -14.01 -7.47 0.04
CA LEU A 27 -13.62 -7.70 1.44
C LEU A 27 -14.49 -8.72 2.14
N ASN A 28 -15.78 -8.78 1.81
CA ASN A 28 -16.69 -9.84 2.24
C ASN A 28 -16.47 -11.17 1.52
N GLU A 29 -15.48 -11.22 0.61
CA GLU A 29 -15.08 -12.38 -0.16
C GLU A 29 -16.28 -13.10 -0.81
N HIS A 30 -17.08 -12.34 -1.54
CA HIS A 30 -18.10 -12.92 -2.41
C HIS A 30 -17.46 -14.02 -3.29
N TYR A 31 -18.19 -15.10 -3.60
CA TYR A 31 -17.63 -16.32 -4.22
C TYR A 31 -16.85 -16.05 -5.52
N SER A 32 -17.21 -14.99 -6.26
CA SER A 32 -16.50 -14.53 -7.48
C SER A 32 -15.06 -14.08 -7.21
N HIS A 33 -14.71 -13.81 -5.95
CA HIS A 33 -13.39 -13.38 -5.51
C HIS A 33 -12.51 -14.52 -4.97
N GLN A 34 -12.98 -15.77 -5.07
CA GLN A 34 -12.24 -16.98 -4.70
C GLN A 34 -11.75 -17.69 -5.95
N THR A 35 -10.62 -17.26 -6.51
CA THR A 35 -10.12 -17.83 -7.77
C THR A 35 -8.61 -18.07 -7.73
N GLU A 36 -8.14 -19.09 -8.44
CA GLU A 36 -6.69 -19.37 -8.54
C GLU A 36 -5.90 -18.20 -9.13
N ARG A 37 -6.47 -17.53 -10.14
CA ARG A 37 -5.77 -16.46 -10.85
C ARG A 37 -5.81 -15.12 -10.11
N ARG A 38 -6.93 -14.79 -9.46
CA ARG A 38 -7.11 -13.48 -8.80
C ARG A 38 -6.86 -13.55 -7.28
N GLY A 39 -6.59 -14.73 -6.73
CA GLY A 39 -6.42 -14.94 -5.30
C GLY A 39 -7.76 -14.84 -4.57
N CYS A 40 -7.73 -14.20 -3.40
CA CYS A 40 -8.89 -13.98 -2.53
C CYS A 40 -9.41 -12.53 -2.59
N GLY A 41 -10.47 -12.28 -1.83
CA GLY A 41 -11.04 -10.95 -1.60
C GLY A 41 -10.03 -9.88 -1.18
N TYR A 42 -9.23 -10.15 -0.14
CA TYR A 42 -8.21 -9.23 0.36
C TYR A 42 -7.12 -8.92 -0.67
N THR A 43 -6.68 -9.93 -1.43
CA THR A 43 -5.74 -9.77 -2.54
C THR A 43 -6.30 -8.86 -3.62
N GLN A 44 -7.60 -8.97 -3.92
CA GLN A 44 -8.24 -8.14 -4.93
C GLN A 44 -8.48 -6.70 -4.42
N ALA A 45 -8.85 -6.53 -3.15
CA ALA A 45 -8.98 -5.20 -2.55
C ALA A 45 -7.67 -4.41 -2.60
N THR A 46 -6.53 -5.05 -2.25
CA THR A 46 -5.21 -4.38 -2.32
C THR A 46 -4.77 -4.10 -3.76
N ARG A 47 -5.20 -4.90 -4.75
CA ARG A 47 -5.03 -4.60 -6.18
C ARG A 47 -5.87 -3.41 -6.64
N VAL A 48 -7.09 -3.24 -6.12
CA VAL A 48 -7.89 -2.04 -6.40
C VAL A 48 -7.22 -0.81 -5.80
N LEU A 49 -6.72 -0.89 -4.57
CA LEU A 49 -5.95 0.21 -3.98
C LEU A 49 -4.70 0.55 -4.78
N ALA A 50 -4.09 -0.42 -5.47
CA ALA A 50 -2.95 -0.16 -6.34
C ALA A 50 -3.25 0.86 -7.45
N GLU A 51 -4.49 0.95 -7.94
CA GLU A 51 -4.88 1.95 -8.94
C GLU A 51 -4.76 3.38 -8.38
N TYR A 52 -5.12 3.55 -7.10
CA TYR A 52 -4.97 4.82 -6.40
C TYR A 52 -3.52 5.06 -6.01
N ILE A 53 -2.83 4.08 -5.40
CA ILE A 53 -1.44 4.19 -4.93
C ILE A 53 -0.46 4.58 -6.06
N ASN A 54 -0.62 4.02 -7.26
CA ASN A 54 0.27 4.33 -8.38
C ASN A 54 -0.05 5.67 -9.08
N THR A 55 -1.11 6.38 -8.66
CA THR A 55 -1.51 7.66 -9.24
C THR A 55 -0.96 8.82 -8.41
N VAL A 56 -0.32 9.81 -9.04
CA VAL A 56 0.11 11.01 -8.30
C VAL A 56 -1.14 11.78 -7.93
N ARG A 57 -1.25 12.23 -6.68
CA ARG A 57 -2.43 12.95 -6.21
C ARG A 57 -2.43 14.36 -6.79
N GLU A 58 -3.50 14.71 -7.48
CA GLU A 58 -3.76 16.09 -7.86
C GLU A 58 -4.52 16.79 -6.74
N SER A 59 -4.08 17.99 -6.36
CA SER A 59 -4.50 18.64 -5.12
C SER A 59 -5.98 19.06 -5.10
N GLN A 60 -6.57 19.26 -6.28
CA GLN A 60 -7.95 19.73 -6.48
C GLN A 60 -8.90 18.63 -6.99
N GLU A 61 -8.37 17.47 -7.38
CA GLU A 61 -9.17 16.38 -7.91
C GLU A 61 -9.79 15.52 -6.81
N PHE A 62 -11.01 15.05 -7.06
CA PHE A 62 -11.81 14.27 -6.11
C PHE A 62 -11.84 12.77 -6.43
N GLN A 63 -11.06 12.30 -7.41
CA GLN A 63 -11.15 10.92 -7.89
C GLN A 63 -10.96 9.87 -6.78
N ASP A 64 -10.12 10.16 -5.77
CA ASP A 64 -9.79 9.23 -4.70
C ASP A 64 -10.98 8.97 -3.77
N LEU A 65 -11.97 9.87 -3.76
CA LEU A 65 -13.22 9.70 -3.02
C LEU A 65 -14.13 8.61 -3.61
N LYS A 66 -13.83 8.11 -4.83
CA LYS A 66 -14.48 6.93 -5.41
C LYS A 66 -14.19 5.62 -4.65
N LEU A 67 -13.31 5.65 -3.64
CA LEU A 67 -13.19 4.58 -2.65
C LEU A 67 -14.44 4.41 -1.78
N PHE A 68 -15.28 5.44 -1.68
CA PHE A 68 -16.50 5.44 -0.88
C PHE A 68 -17.74 5.39 -1.76
N ASP A 69 -18.82 4.87 -1.19
CA ASP A 69 -20.12 4.79 -1.84
C ASP A 69 -20.80 6.17 -1.86
N ASP A 70 -21.20 6.63 -3.05
CA ASP A 70 -21.91 7.90 -3.29
C ASP A 70 -21.37 9.12 -2.51
N PHE A 71 -20.04 9.25 -2.41
CA PHE A 71 -19.42 10.31 -1.61
C PHE A 71 -19.85 11.72 -2.06
N ASN A 72 -20.50 12.45 -1.15
CA ASN A 72 -20.92 13.81 -1.39
C ASN A 72 -19.78 14.82 -1.14
N HIS A 73 -19.09 15.20 -2.22
CA HIS A 73 -17.97 16.16 -2.17
C HIS A 73 -18.39 17.64 -2.12
N LYS A 74 -19.70 17.97 -1.98
CA LYS A 74 -20.17 19.37 -1.95
C LYS A 74 -19.51 20.19 -0.84
N ALA A 75 -19.31 19.61 0.33
CA ALA A 75 -18.65 20.27 1.45
C ALA A 75 -17.20 20.66 1.10
N LEU A 76 -16.43 19.71 0.57
CA LEU A 76 -15.04 19.93 0.16
C LEU A 76 -14.94 20.99 -0.94
N LYS A 77 -15.80 20.91 -1.95
CA LYS A 77 -15.88 21.90 -3.02
C LYS A 77 -16.22 23.29 -2.49
N SER A 78 -17.22 23.38 -1.61
CA SER A 78 -17.60 24.64 -0.97
C SER A 78 -16.44 25.27 -0.18
N ILE A 79 -15.63 24.46 0.51
CA ILE A 79 -14.46 24.95 1.25
C ILE A 79 -13.44 25.55 0.27
N LEU A 80 -13.12 24.83 -0.80
CA LEU A 80 -12.15 25.27 -1.80
C LEU A 80 -12.61 26.52 -2.57
N ASP A 81 -13.90 26.61 -2.92
CA ASP A 81 -14.46 27.72 -3.68
C ASP A 81 -14.57 29.01 -2.84
N GLN A 82 -14.82 28.89 -1.52
CA GLN A 82 -15.06 30.03 -0.64
C GLN A 82 -13.84 30.44 0.21
N GLN A 83 -12.73 29.71 0.15
CA GLN A 83 -11.53 29.97 0.97
C GLN A 83 -11.08 31.45 0.93
N GLY A 84 -11.14 32.09 -0.24
CA GLY A 84 -10.70 33.48 -0.42
C GLY A 84 -11.59 34.52 0.24
N LEU A 85 -12.85 34.19 0.55
CA LEU A 85 -13.75 35.08 1.31
C LEU A 85 -13.38 35.16 2.80
N TYR A 86 -12.57 34.22 3.28
CA TYR A 86 -12.17 34.09 4.68
C TYR A 86 -10.66 34.23 4.87
N ASP A 87 -9.95 34.80 3.88
CA ASP A 87 -8.49 34.96 3.87
C ASP A 87 -7.71 33.65 4.09
N LEU A 88 -8.28 32.52 3.67
CA LEU A 88 -7.67 31.20 3.77
C LEU A 88 -6.92 30.86 2.48
N GLN A 89 -5.74 30.25 2.62
CA GLN A 89 -4.93 29.75 1.50
C GLN A 89 -4.80 28.23 1.59
N LEU A 90 -5.70 27.54 0.90
CA LEU A 90 -5.81 26.08 0.85
C LEU A 90 -5.39 25.58 -0.54
N ASN A 91 -4.29 24.85 -0.58
CA ASN A 91 -3.79 24.24 -1.82
C ASN A 91 -4.48 22.92 -2.15
N SER A 92 -5.21 22.32 -1.21
CA SER A 92 -5.91 21.04 -1.38
C SER A 92 -7.07 20.91 -0.40
N TRP A 93 -8.03 20.02 -0.69
CA TRP A 93 -9.07 19.57 0.23
C TRP A 93 -8.57 18.52 1.23
N ARG A 94 -7.32 18.08 1.10
CA ARG A 94 -6.70 17.04 1.93
C ARG A 94 -5.99 17.65 3.13
N ASN A 95 -5.91 16.88 4.21
CA ASN A 95 -5.22 17.24 5.44
C ASN A 95 -5.68 18.58 6.07
N LEU A 96 -6.97 18.92 5.93
CA LEU A 96 -7.56 20.15 6.45
C LEU A 96 -7.62 20.17 7.98
N ASP A 97 -7.73 19.01 8.62
CA ASP A 97 -7.71 18.88 10.09
C ASP A 97 -6.35 19.23 10.72
N LEU A 98 -5.26 19.12 9.94
CA LEU A 98 -3.92 19.53 10.35
C LEU A 98 -3.59 20.99 9.95
N ASN A 99 -4.47 21.66 9.21
CA ASN A 99 -4.20 22.99 8.70
C ASN A 99 -4.34 24.05 9.81
N ILE A 100 -3.23 24.73 10.13
CA ILE A 100 -3.15 25.73 11.19
C ILE A 100 -4.09 26.93 10.93
N GLN A 101 -4.22 27.38 9.68
CA GLN A 101 -5.11 28.51 9.35
C GLN A 101 -6.58 28.15 9.59
N LEU A 102 -6.99 26.93 9.24
CA LEU A 102 -8.36 26.47 9.51
C LEU A 102 -8.63 26.31 11.01
N ASN A 103 -7.66 25.79 11.76
CA ASN A 103 -7.79 25.67 13.21
C ASN A 103 -7.93 27.05 13.89
N GLN A 104 -7.15 28.03 13.45
CA GLN A 104 -7.27 29.42 13.89
C GLN A 104 -8.62 30.01 13.49
N PHE A 105 -9.02 29.86 12.23
CA PHE A 105 -10.31 30.32 11.71
C PHE A 105 -11.48 29.77 12.54
N ILE A 106 -11.52 28.47 12.83
CA ILE A 106 -12.60 27.88 13.63
C ILE A 106 -12.63 28.47 15.06
N SER A 107 -11.47 28.76 15.64
CA SER A 107 -11.39 29.30 17.00
C SER A 107 -11.91 30.74 17.11
N THR A 108 -11.79 31.55 16.06
CA THR A 108 -12.11 32.99 16.10
C THR A 108 -13.36 33.37 15.30
N ALA A 109 -13.75 32.57 14.30
CA ALA A 109 -14.87 32.89 13.44
C ALA A 109 -16.20 32.81 14.18
N VAL A 110 -17.11 33.72 13.85
CA VAL A 110 -18.52 33.62 14.23
C VAL A 110 -19.14 32.36 13.63
N ASP A 111 -20.19 31.85 14.27
CA ASP A 111 -20.90 30.69 13.75
C ASP A 111 -21.50 30.99 12.38
N SER A 112 -21.25 30.11 11.41
CA SER A 112 -21.66 30.27 10.01
C SER A 112 -21.71 28.91 9.32
N ASP A 113 -22.46 28.82 8.22
CA ASP A 113 -22.55 27.59 7.42
C ASP A 113 -21.16 27.14 6.93
N PHE A 114 -20.29 28.08 6.57
CA PHE A 114 -18.92 27.78 6.16
C PHE A 114 -18.10 27.21 7.33
N LYS A 115 -18.20 27.80 8.53
CA LYS A 115 -17.52 27.29 9.73
C LYS A 115 -17.97 25.87 10.06
N GLN A 116 -19.29 25.61 10.03
CA GLN A 116 -19.85 24.28 10.27
C GLN A 116 -19.36 23.26 9.23
N CYS A 117 -19.29 23.67 7.95
CA CYS A 117 -18.76 22.84 6.87
C CYS A 117 -17.29 22.47 7.09
N VAL A 118 -16.43 23.44 7.45
CA VAL A 118 -15.02 23.20 7.77
C VAL A 118 -14.89 22.25 8.97
N MET A 119 -15.63 22.49 10.05
CA MET A 119 -15.59 21.64 11.25
C MET A 119 -16.00 20.20 10.95
N GLN A 120 -17.07 20.00 10.16
CA GLN A 120 -17.52 18.67 9.75
C GLN A 120 -16.43 17.92 8.97
N VAL A 121 -15.80 18.58 7.99
CA VAL A 121 -14.74 17.97 7.19
C VAL A 121 -13.49 17.67 8.03
N GLN A 122 -13.08 18.58 8.91
CA GLN A 122 -11.95 18.33 9.81
C GLN A 122 -12.20 17.13 10.71
N GLU A 123 -13.39 17.01 11.30
CA GLU A 123 -13.72 15.87 12.15
C GLU A 123 -13.70 14.56 11.35
N GLN A 124 -14.25 14.54 10.13
CA GLN A 124 -14.17 13.36 9.26
C GLN A 124 -12.73 12.95 8.95
N GLN A 125 -11.86 13.90 8.64
CA GLN A 125 -10.44 13.61 8.38
C GLN A 125 -9.72 13.12 9.63
N LYS A 126 -10.02 13.70 10.80
CA LYS A 126 -9.48 13.25 12.09
C LYS A 126 -9.91 11.83 12.43
N VAL A 127 -11.20 11.49 12.25
CA VAL A 127 -11.69 10.13 12.44
C VAL A 127 -10.98 9.17 11.48
N LEU A 128 -10.82 9.55 10.21
CA LEU A 128 -10.10 8.75 9.22
C LEU A 128 -8.63 8.49 9.63
N ARG A 129 -7.92 9.48 10.17
CA ARG A 129 -6.55 9.28 10.69
C ARG A 129 -6.44 8.25 11.82
N SER A 130 -7.50 8.09 12.60
CA SER A 130 -7.54 7.15 13.71
C SER A 130 -8.17 5.79 13.36
N ILE A 131 -8.64 5.59 12.12
CA ILE A 131 -9.46 4.41 11.78
C ILE A 131 -8.67 3.11 11.90
N GLN A 132 -7.36 3.14 11.63
CA GLN A 132 -6.46 2.00 11.83
C GLN A 132 -6.44 1.55 13.29
N GLU A 133 -6.44 2.48 14.24
CA GLU A 133 -6.35 2.19 15.68
C GLU A 133 -7.61 1.46 16.20
N GLN A 134 -8.72 1.61 15.49
CA GLN A 134 -10.00 0.97 15.82
C GLN A 134 -10.09 -0.48 15.32
N ALA A 135 -9.25 -0.86 14.35
CA ALA A 135 -9.19 -2.22 13.84
C ALA A 135 -8.49 -3.17 14.82
N GLN A 136 -9.06 -4.37 15.02
CA GLN A 136 -8.47 -5.42 15.86
C GLN A 136 -7.59 -6.35 15.02
N LEU A 137 -7.98 -6.66 13.79
CA LEU A 137 -7.26 -7.59 12.94
C LEU A 137 -6.04 -6.93 12.28
N GLU A 138 -4.95 -7.68 12.18
CA GLU A 138 -3.68 -7.21 11.60
C GLU A 138 -3.87 -6.71 10.16
N GLU A 139 -4.50 -7.52 9.32
CA GLU A 139 -4.76 -7.21 7.92
C GLU A 139 -5.73 -6.02 7.73
N SER A 140 -6.66 -5.84 8.68
CA SER A 140 -7.55 -4.69 8.70
C SER A 140 -6.81 -3.41 9.02
N LYS A 141 -5.88 -3.44 9.99
CA LYS A 141 -5.02 -2.29 10.31
C LYS A 141 -4.24 -1.84 9.07
N LEU A 142 -3.63 -2.78 8.35
CA LEU A 142 -2.90 -2.48 7.12
C LEU A 142 -3.78 -1.82 6.06
N LEU A 143 -4.99 -2.37 5.85
CA LEU A 143 -5.90 -1.85 4.83
C LEU A 143 -6.47 -0.48 5.20
N CYS A 144 -6.85 -0.29 6.45
CA CYS A 144 -7.28 0.99 7.01
C CYS A 144 -6.21 2.07 6.81
N ALA A 145 -4.95 1.77 7.13
CA ALA A 145 -3.83 2.71 6.95
C ALA A 145 -3.63 3.11 5.48
N MET A 146 -3.70 2.14 4.56
CA MET A 146 -3.59 2.44 3.13
C MET A 146 -4.77 3.28 2.61
N ILE A 147 -6.01 3.01 3.05
CA ILE A 147 -7.18 3.81 2.67
C ILE A 147 -7.07 5.23 3.24
N GLU A 148 -6.68 5.37 4.51
CA GLU A 148 -6.40 6.65 5.15
C GLU A 148 -5.43 7.46 4.28
N ASP A 149 -4.26 6.90 3.95
CA ASP A 149 -3.23 7.64 3.24
C ASP A 149 -3.58 7.93 1.77
N VAL A 150 -4.47 7.14 1.15
CA VAL A 150 -4.99 7.49 -0.18
C VAL A 150 -5.76 8.80 -0.13
N ILE A 151 -6.53 9.03 0.93
CA ILE A 151 -7.31 10.26 1.12
C ILE A 151 -6.45 11.37 1.73
N LEU A 152 -5.62 11.04 2.72
CA LEU A 152 -4.84 11.93 3.57
C LEU A 152 -3.34 11.62 3.43
N PRO A 153 -2.74 11.96 2.28
CA PRO A 153 -1.38 11.55 1.92
C PRO A 153 -0.35 12.08 2.93
N LYS A 154 0.68 11.26 3.16
CA LYS A 154 1.83 11.54 4.00
C LYS A 154 3.00 12.07 3.19
N THR A 155 3.99 12.62 3.87
CA THR A 155 5.27 12.98 3.27
C THR A 155 6.41 12.13 3.85
N ALA A 156 7.54 12.06 3.14
CA ALA A 156 8.73 11.42 3.66
C ALA A 156 9.22 12.11 4.96
N VAL A 157 9.02 13.43 5.08
CA VAL A 157 9.37 14.21 6.27
C VAL A 157 8.52 13.81 7.48
N ASP A 158 7.22 13.55 7.28
CA ASP A 158 6.32 13.22 8.40
C ASP A 158 6.46 11.76 8.87
N THR A 159 7.06 10.90 8.04
CA THR A 159 7.05 9.45 8.24
C THR A 159 8.43 8.82 8.41
N ASP A 160 9.49 9.56 8.09
CA ASP A 160 10.87 9.05 8.00
C ASP A 160 11.03 7.81 7.08
N LEU A 161 10.06 7.59 6.17
CA LEU A 161 10.08 6.48 5.23
C LEU A 161 10.75 6.89 3.92
N VAL A 162 11.44 5.93 3.31
CA VAL A 162 11.98 6.10 1.95
C VAL A 162 10.83 6.16 0.96
N GLU A 163 10.78 7.24 0.18
CA GLU A 163 9.79 7.42 -0.89
C GLU A 163 10.29 6.84 -2.22
N LEU A 164 9.53 5.89 -2.75
CA LEU A 164 9.78 5.29 -4.05
C LEU A 164 9.20 6.15 -5.18
N ARG A 165 9.99 6.32 -6.24
CA ARG A 165 9.52 6.90 -7.50
C ARG A 165 8.63 5.91 -8.21
N LYS A 166 7.54 6.38 -8.86
CA LYS A 166 6.70 5.52 -9.68
C LYS A 166 7.24 5.33 -11.09
N THR A 167 6.95 4.19 -11.73
CA THR A 167 7.13 4.07 -13.18
C THR A 167 6.09 4.92 -13.93
N VAL A 168 6.46 5.38 -15.13
CA VAL A 168 5.55 6.14 -16.01
C VAL A 168 4.48 5.21 -16.59
N GLU A 169 4.89 4.04 -17.06
CA GLU A 169 4.00 3.06 -17.66
C GLU A 169 3.56 1.99 -16.68
N LYS A 170 2.31 1.54 -16.84
CA LYS A 170 1.76 0.39 -16.11
C LYS A 170 2.44 -0.89 -16.64
N PRO A 171 3.10 -1.67 -15.78
CA PRO A 171 3.77 -2.89 -16.21
C PRO A 171 2.75 -3.95 -16.65
N LYS A 172 3.18 -4.84 -17.55
CA LYS A 172 2.36 -5.96 -18.06
C LYS A 172 2.29 -7.14 -17.07
N VAL A 173 3.02 -7.10 -15.96
CA VAL A 173 3.12 -8.17 -14.95
C VAL A 173 2.18 -7.92 -13.75
N GLY A 174 1.95 -8.94 -12.91
CA GLY A 174 1.25 -8.76 -11.61
C GLY A 174 0.11 -9.73 -11.29
N SER A 175 -0.13 -10.73 -12.14
CA SER A 175 -1.23 -11.69 -11.93
C SER A 175 -0.80 -13.05 -11.38
N CYS A 176 0.50 -13.42 -11.43
CA CYS A 176 0.94 -14.76 -11.09
C CYS A 176 1.02 -15.00 -9.57
N PRO A 177 0.20 -15.91 -8.98
CA PRO A 177 0.31 -16.28 -7.57
C PRO A 177 1.62 -17.01 -7.24
N MET A 178 2.29 -17.60 -8.26
CA MET A 178 3.58 -18.28 -8.09
C MET A 178 4.76 -17.34 -7.88
N ALA A 179 4.59 -16.03 -8.11
CA ALA A 179 5.67 -15.07 -7.85
C ALA A 179 6.15 -15.14 -6.39
N GLU A 180 5.22 -15.36 -5.45
CA GLU A 180 5.51 -15.48 -4.02
C GLU A 180 6.31 -16.75 -3.67
N ASN A 181 6.20 -17.83 -4.45
CA ASN A 181 6.95 -19.07 -4.20
C ASN A 181 8.46 -18.85 -4.22
N PHE A 182 8.95 -17.95 -5.08
CA PHE A 182 10.37 -17.67 -5.17
C PHE A 182 10.86 -16.89 -3.95
N PHE A 183 10.11 -15.89 -3.48
CA PHE A 183 10.44 -15.21 -2.23
C PHE A 183 10.43 -16.18 -1.06
N LEU A 184 9.43 -17.06 -0.97
CA LEU A 184 9.40 -18.12 0.03
C LEU A 184 10.64 -19.01 -0.03
N LYS A 185 11.08 -19.45 -1.21
CA LYS A 185 12.31 -20.26 -1.34
C LYS A 185 13.58 -19.48 -0.97
N ILE A 186 13.69 -18.23 -1.40
CA ILE A 186 14.81 -17.34 -1.09
C ILE A 186 14.95 -17.14 0.42
N ALA A 187 13.83 -16.96 1.14
CA ALA A 187 13.80 -16.85 2.60
C ALA A 187 14.43 -18.07 3.32
N HIS A 188 14.48 -19.22 2.66
CA HIS A 188 15.10 -20.45 3.17
C HIS A 188 16.41 -20.79 2.44
N HIS A 189 17.08 -19.77 1.90
CA HIS A 189 18.37 -19.90 1.21
C HIS A 189 18.35 -20.79 -0.04
N ARG A 190 17.16 -21.04 -0.63
CA ARG A 190 16.99 -21.85 -1.83
C ARG A 190 16.77 -20.98 -3.07
N VAL A 191 17.86 -20.54 -3.68
CA VAL A 191 17.82 -19.85 -4.98
C VAL A 191 17.89 -20.89 -6.11
N LEU A 192 17.05 -20.75 -7.14
CA LEU A 192 17.08 -21.66 -8.29
C LEU A 192 18.41 -21.57 -9.05
N ARG A 193 18.80 -22.65 -9.73
CA ARG A 193 19.98 -22.65 -10.59
C ARG A 193 19.81 -21.60 -11.71
N GLY A 194 20.73 -20.64 -11.76
CA GLY A 194 20.66 -19.52 -12.71
C GLY A 194 19.77 -18.35 -12.25
N GLY A 195 19.08 -18.49 -11.12
CA GLY A 195 18.38 -17.39 -10.47
C GLY A 195 19.37 -16.38 -9.88
N GLU A 196 18.98 -15.12 -9.91
CA GLU A 196 19.73 -14.02 -9.34
C GLU A 196 18.81 -13.21 -8.42
N ILE A 197 19.40 -12.56 -7.42
CA ILE A 197 18.67 -11.65 -6.54
C ILE A 197 19.36 -10.29 -6.58
N ASN A 198 18.59 -9.21 -6.72
CA ASN A 198 19.13 -7.88 -6.47
C ASN A 198 18.58 -7.34 -5.15
N ILE A 199 19.41 -6.58 -4.44
CA ILE A 199 19.03 -5.91 -3.20
C ILE A 199 19.00 -4.42 -3.48
N PHE A 200 17.83 -3.80 -3.36
CA PHE A 200 17.70 -2.35 -3.41
C PHE A 200 17.93 -1.78 -2.02
N VAL A 201 18.84 -0.83 -1.88
CA VAL A 201 19.24 -0.26 -0.58
C VAL A 201 19.02 1.25 -0.52
N ASP A 202 18.86 1.78 0.69
CA ASP A 202 18.87 3.22 0.95
C ASP A 202 20.28 3.82 0.96
N HIS A 203 20.39 5.13 1.20
CA HIS A 203 21.67 5.85 1.28
C HIS A 203 22.57 5.40 2.44
N GLN A 204 22.06 4.62 3.39
CA GLN A 204 22.79 4.04 4.52
C GLN A 204 23.10 2.55 4.30
N ASN A 205 22.91 2.04 3.08
CA ASN A 205 23.02 0.62 2.73
C ASN A 205 22.06 -0.29 3.50
N ARG A 206 20.92 0.20 3.99
CA ARG A 206 19.89 -0.67 4.58
C ARG A 206 19.06 -1.31 3.49
N PRO A 207 18.81 -2.64 3.52
CA PRO A 207 17.95 -3.30 2.54
C PRO A 207 16.51 -2.75 2.57
N LEU A 208 16.03 -2.31 1.40
CA LEU A 208 14.67 -1.81 1.21
C LEU A 208 13.80 -2.83 0.49
N LEU A 209 14.31 -3.40 -0.63
CA LEU A 209 13.59 -4.38 -1.42
C LEU A 209 14.51 -5.51 -1.89
N LEU A 210 13.93 -6.69 -2.11
CA LEU A 210 14.59 -7.81 -2.76
C LEU A 210 13.89 -8.11 -4.08
N GLU A 211 14.64 -8.03 -5.18
CA GLU A 211 14.21 -8.40 -6.52
C GLU A 211 14.62 -9.83 -6.84
N LYS A 212 13.73 -10.58 -7.49
CA LYS A 212 14.05 -11.87 -8.09
C LYS A 212 14.22 -11.73 -9.61
N LEU A 213 15.28 -12.33 -10.14
CA LEU A 213 15.54 -12.41 -11.58
C LEU A 213 15.72 -13.87 -12.01
N ASN A 214 15.32 -14.17 -13.26
CA ASN A 214 15.41 -15.49 -13.88
C ASN A 214 14.66 -16.58 -13.10
N MET A 215 13.54 -16.20 -12.48
CA MET A 215 12.74 -17.05 -11.59
C MET A 215 11.25 -16.75 -11.81
N GLY A 216 10.72 -17.14 -12.97
CA GLY A 216 9.36 -16.81 -13.42
C GLY A 216 9.29 -15.44 -14.13
N ASP A 217 8.23 -14.67 -13.89
CA ASP A 217 8.13 -13.28 -14.37
C ASP A 217 9.32 -12.47 -13.82
N ASN A 218 10.13 -11.92 -14.72
CA ASN A 218 11.26 -11.06 -14.34
C ASN A 218 10.76 -9.72 -13.80
N HIS A 219 11.57 -9.10 -12.93
CA HIS A 219 11.37 -7.76 -12.39
C HIS A 219 10.22 -7.56 -11.39
N SER A 220 9.96 -8.59 -10.57
CA SER A 220 9.16 -8.39 -9.35
C SER A 220 10.08 -8.31 -8.13
N CYS A 221 9.78 -7.37 -7.25
CA CYS A 221 10.47 -7.21 -5.98
C CYS A 221 9.48 -7.13 -4.82
N ILE A 222 9.96 -7.54 -3.65
CA ILE A 222 9.22 -7.46 -2.38
C ILE A 222 9.91 -6.44 -1.48
N SER A 223 9.13 -5.54 -0.89
CA SER A 223 9.64 -4.65 0.16
C SER A 223 9.95 -5.43 1.43
N LEU A 224 11.10 -5.13 2.03
CA LEU A 224 11.58 -5.74 3.27
C LEU A 224 11.28 -4.86 4.48
N VAL A 225 11.00 -3.58 4.25
CA VAL A 225 10.63 -2.56 5.23
C VAL A 225 9.41 -1.77 4.72
N PRO A 226 8.70 -1.02 5.58
CA PRO A 226 7.70 -0.07 5.12
C PRO A 226 8.30 1.00 4.21
N LEU A 227 7.56 1.41 3.17
CA LEU A 227 7.99 2.38 2.17
C LEU A 227 6.89 3.41 1.91
N LEU A 228 7.24 4.57 1.40
CA LEU A 228 6.28 5.58 0.96
C LEU A 228 6.17 5.56 -0.57
N MET A 229 4.96 5.70 -1.12
CA MET A 229 4.76 5.88 -2.56
C MET A 229 3.56 6.77 -2.82
N ASN A 230 3.77 7.92 -3.49
CA ASN A 230 2.73 8.92 -3.77
C ASN A 230 1.91 9.28 -2.52
N GLY A 231 2.58 9.43 -1.38
CA GLY A 231 1.96 9.75 -0.09
C GLY A 231 1.24 8.59 0.61
N VAL A 232 1.34 7.35 0.12
CA VAL A 232 0.80 6.16 0.81
C VAL A 232 1.90 5.36 1.47
N ARG A 233 1.75 5.09 2.78
CA ARG A 233 2.61 4.16 3.51
C ARG A 233 2.25 2.73 3.10
N LEU A 234 3.18 2.07 2.45
CA LEU A 234 3.08 0.68 2.03
C LEU A 234 3.79 -0.20 3.06
N PRO A 235 3.12 -1.23 3.62
CA PRO A 235 3.75 -2.08 4.60
C PRO A 235 4.84 -2.95 3.97
N ALA A 236 5.77 -3.41 4.80
CA ALA A 236 6.72 -4.43 4.41
C ALA A 236 5.98 -5.68 3.89
N GLY A 237 6.55 -6.40 2.92
CA GLY A 237 5.86 -7.48 2.22
C GLY A 237 4.95 -7.01 1.08
N SER A 238 4.96 -5.71 0.75
CA SER A 238 4.36 -5.17 -0.47
C SER A 238 5.12 -5.66 -1.72
N LEU A 239 4.36 -6.09 -2.73
CA LEU A 239 4.88 -6.55 -4.01
C LEU A 239 4.91 -5.40 -5.02
N PHE A 240 6.04 -5.25 -5.70
CA PHE A 240 6.27 -4.25 -6.73
C PHE A 240 6.71 -4.92 -8.03
N SER A 241 6.42 -4.25 -9.14
CA SER A 241 7.13 -4.41 -10.40
C SER A 241 8.17 -3.32 -10.50
N VAL A 242 9.28 -3.66 -11.14
CA VAL A 242 10.32 -2.72 -11.56
C VAL A 242 10.60 -2.97 -13.05
N ASP A 243 11.14 -2.01 -13.78
CA ASP A 243 11.61 -2.23 -15.14
C ASP A 243 12.80 -1.31 -15.38
N TYR A 244 13.95 -1.87 -15.69
CA TYR A 244 15.19 -1.14 -15.86
C TYR A 244 16.22 -1.99 -16.60
N ASP A 245 17.09 -1.32 -17.36
CA ASP A 245 18.27 -1.94 -17.92
C ASP A 245 19.39 -1.95 -16.88
N ARG A 246 19.62 -3.11 -16.27
CA ARG A 246 20.66 -3.29 -15.26
C ARG A 246 22.04 -2.91 -15.76
N ASP A 247 22.34 -3.05 -17.03
CA ASP A 247 23.68 -2.77 -17.57
C ASP A 247 23.96 -1.26 -17.62
N THR A 248 22.90 -0.43 -17.67
CA THR A 248 23.02 1.03 -17.60
C THR A 248 23.32 1.57 -16.19
N ILE A 249 23.03 0.79 -15.15
CA ILE A 249 23.29 1.19 -13.76
C ILE A 249 24.80 1.10 -13.47
N GLN A 250 25.44 2.25 -13.26
CA GLN A 250 26.87 2.30 -12.98
C GLN A 250 27.16 2.02 -11.50
N ASN A 251 26.34 2.56 -10.60
CA ASN A 251 26.53 2.41 -9.16
C ASN A 251 25.87 1.11 -8.66
N LYS A 252 26.50 -0.02 -8.90
CA LYS A 252 26.06 -1.33 -8.39
C LYS A 252 27.24 -2.16 -7.90
N GLN A 253 27.02 -2.94 -6.85
CA GLN A 253 28.04 -3.82 -6.28
C GLN A 253 27.60 -5.28 -6.39
N PRO A 254 28.48 -6.22 -6.76
CA PRO A 254 28.14 -7.63 -6.74
C PRO A 254 27.74 -8.07 -5.32
N ASN A 255 26.68 -8.88 -5.22
CA ASN A 255 26.31 -9.52 -3.96
C ASN A 255 27.46 -10.39 -3.40
N LYS A 256 27.58 -10.47 -2.07
CA LYS A 256 28.61 -11.30 -1.41
C LYS A 256 28.42 -12.81 -1.57
N LYS A 257 27.17 -13.32 -1.57
CA LYS A 257 26.90 -14.77 -1.52
C LYS A 257 26.19 -15.30 -2.76
N TYR A 258 25.11 -14.63 -3.18
CA TYR A 258 24.32 -15.05 -4.33
C TYR A 258 24.70 -14.28 -5.60
N LYS A 259 24.22 -14.73 -6.76
CA LYS A 259 24.32 -13.95 -7.99
C LYS A 259 23.39 -12.74 -7.95
N GLY A 260 23.78 -11.67 -8.65
CA GLY A 260 23.06 -10.39 -8.70
C GLY A 260 23.83 -9.28 -7.99
N PHE A 261 23.14 -8.18 -7.70
CA PHE A 261 23.76 -6.93 -7.26
C PHE A 261 23.03 -6.25 -6.11
N VAL A 262 23.80 -5.53 -5.30
CA VAL A 262 23.34 -4.47 -4.42
C VAL A 262 23.29 -3.18 -5.23
N ILE A 263 22.12 -2.54 -5.26
CA ILE A 263 21.84 -1.37 -6.10
C ILE A 263 21.17 -0.30 -5.24
N PRO A 264 21.65 0.95 -5.22
CA PRO A 264 20.92 2.06 -4.59
C PRO A 264 19.55 2.25 -5.23
N TYR A 265 18.50 2.41 -4.41
CA TYR A 265 17.13 2.45 -4.90
C TYR A 265 16.83 3.64 -5.84
N ASP A 266 17.62 4.71 -5.76
CA ASP A 266 17.48 5.94 -6.55
C ASP A 266 18.11 5.84 -7.95
N GLU A 267 18.88 4.78 -8.23
CA GLU A 267 19.32 4.38 -9.57
C GLU A 267 18.19 3.71 -10.37
N ILE A 268 17.11 3.29 -9.69
CA ILE A 268 15.96 2.66 -10.32
C ILE A 268 14.99 3.74 -10.80
N ALA A 269 14.65 3.72 -12.09
CA ALA A 269 13.80 4.72 -12.73
C ALA A 269 12.42 4.84 -12.08
N GLY A 270 11.87 3.72 -11.59
CA GLY A 270 10.66 3.72 -10.80
C GLY A 270 10.17 2.32 -10.45
N PHE A 271 9.19 2.30 -9.57
CA PHE A 271 8.53 1.11 -9.05
C PHE A 271 7.03 1.20 -9.32
N TRP A 272 6.37 0.06 -9.41
CA TRP A 272 4.92 0.00 -9.55
C TRP A 272 4.36 -0.94 -8.49
N PHE A 273 3.58 -0.42 -7.55
CA PHE A 273 2.94 -1.24 -6.53
C PHE A 273 1.89 -2.16 -7.15
N LEU A 274 1.92 -3.45 -6.81
CA LEU A 274 1.01 -4.45 -7.36
C LEU A 274 -0.08 -4.85 -6.36
N ARG A 275 0.32 -5.25 -5.16
CA ARG A 275 -0.55 -5.75 -4.07
C ARG A 275 0.28 -6.10 -2.84
N LEU A 276 -0.39 -6.44 -1.75
CA LEU A 276 0.24 -7.13 -0.63
C LEU A 276 0.45 -8.64 -0.94
N THR A 277 1.55 -9.19 -0.42
CA THR A 277 1.82 -10.64 -0.41
C THR A 277 1.36 -11.24 0.91
N THR A 278 1.31 -12.59 1.02
CA THR A 278 1.02 -13.25 2.30
C THR A 278 2.08 -12.94 3.37
N LEU A 279 3.29 -12.54 2.97
CA LEU A 279 4.37 -12.15 3.87
C LEU A 279 4.17 -10.77 4.52
N ALA A 280 3.20 -9.96 4.05
CA ALA A 280 2.84 -8.70 4.70
C ALA A 280 2.06 -8.90 6.02
N VAL A 281 1.60 -10.12 6.29
CA VAL A 281 0.83 -10.48 7.49
C VAL A 281 1.54 -11.63 8.22
N SER A 282 1.52 -11.59 9.55
CA SER A 282 2.12 -12.60 10.40
C SER A 282 1.58 -14.02 10.12
N PRO A 283 2.40 -15.08 10.27
CA PRO A 283 2.02 -16.44 9.90
C PRO A 283 0.67 -16.90 10.47
N GLN A 284 0.39 -16.60 11.73
CA GLN A 284 -0.85 -16.98 12.42
C GLN A 284 -2.12 -16.35 11.82
N ASN A 285 -2.01 -15.22 11.14
CA ASN A 285 -3.15 -14.49 10.59
C ASN A 285 -3.35 -14.71 9.08
N ARG A 286 -2.37 -15.29 8.36
CA ARG A 286 -2.42 -15.46 6.90
C ARG A 286 -3.63 -16.24 6.40
N LYS A 287 -3.99 -17.32 7.09
CA LYS A 287 -5.15 -18.14 6.70
C LYS A 287 -6.45 -17.33 6.76
N ARG A 288 -6.60 -16.44 7.75
CA ARG A 288 -7.76 -15.56 7.85
C ARG A 288 -7.71 -14.46 6.78
N ALA A 289 -6.59 -13.75 6.71
CA ALA A 289 -6.44 -12.58 5.82
C ALA A 289 -6.49 -12.93 4.33
N PHE A 290 -5.81 -14.01 3.93
CA PHE A 290 -5.63 -14.39 2.53
C PHE A 290 -6.43 -15.62 2.11
N SER A 291 -7.16 -16.25 3.05
CA SER A 291 -8.17 -17.30 2.79
C SER A 291 -7.81 -18.24 1.63
N THR A 292 -8.50 -18.14 0.50
CA THR A 292 -8.32 -19.00 -0.67
C THR A 292 -6.95 -18.83 -1.34
N HIS A 293 -6.38 -17.63 -1.34
CA HIS A 293 -5.02 -17.39 -1.84
C HIS A 293 -3.99 -18.12 -0.98
N PHE A 294 -4.10 -18.04 0.35
CA PHE A 294 -3.19 -18.79 1.24
C PHE A 294 -3.38 -20.31 1.10
N GLN A 295 -4.63 -20.78 1.04
CA GLN A 295 -4.92 -22.20 0.84
C GLN A 295 -4.29 -22.72 -0.46
N GLN A 296 -4.37 -21.96 -1.56
CA GLN A 296 -3.69 -22.30 -2.82
C GLN A 296 -2.17 -22.35 -2.68
N GLN A 297 -1.56 -21.52 -1.84
CA GLN A 297 -0.11 -21.63 -1.57
C GLN A 297 0.21 -22.97 -0.90
N VAL A 298 -0.62 -23.41 0.05
CA VAL A 298 -0.44 -24.69 0.73
C VAL A 298 -0.68 -25.86 -0.23
N ASP A 299 -1.80 -25.85 -0.95
CA ASP A 299 -2.22 -26.95 -1.84
C ASP A 299 -1.25 -27.15 -3.00
N ASN A 300 -0.67 -26.06 -3.53
CA ASN A 300 0.35 -26.12 -4.59
C ASN A 300 1.77 -26.42 -4.05
N GLY A 301 1.91 -26.72 -2.76
CA GLY A 301 3.20 -27.09 -2.17
C GLY A 301 4.24 -25.98 -2.22
N LEU A 302 3.83 -24.71 -2.05
CA LEU A 302 4.77 -23.61 -1.91
C LEU A 302 5.63 -23.81 -0.67
N TYR A 303 6.81 -23.19 -0.68
CA TYR A 303 7.82 -23.44 0.36
C TYR A 303 7.43 -22.79 1.69
N SER A 304 6.93 -23.58 2.65
CA SER A 304 6.63 -23.15 4.02
C SER A 304 5.85 -21.82 4.16
N PRO A 305 4.75 -21.59 3.40
CA PRO A 305 4.00 -20.33 3.45
C PRO A 305 3.37 -20.07 4.81
N GLY A 306 3.11 -21.11 5.60
CA GLY A 306 2.52 -21.00 6.94
C GLY A 306 3.49 -20.66 8.07
N THR A 307 4.80 -20.60 7.81
CA THR A 307 5.82 -20.31 8.85
C THR A 307 6.88 -19.31 8.41
N THR A 308 7.04 -19.06 7.11
CA THR A 308 8.07 -18.13 6.62
C THR A 308 7.81 -16.71 7.09
N GLU A 309 8.79 -16.03 7.68
CA GLU A 309 8.69 -14.64 8.12
C GLU A 309 9.41 -13.70 7.15
N LEU A 310 8.92 -12.46 7.04
CA LEU A 310 9.57 -11.45 6.20
C LEU A 310 11.00 -11.15 6.66
N GLN A 311 11.28 -11.26 7.97
CA GLN A 311 12.61 -11.11 8.54
C GLN A 311 13.63 -12.05 7.89
N GLN A 312 13.23 -13.27 7.51
CA GLN A 312 14.14 -14.20 6.85
C GLN A 312 14.60 -13.70 5.47
N LEU A 313 13.74 -12.98 4.74
CA LEU A 313 14.14 -12.31 3.50
C LEU A 313 15.05 -11.11 3.76
N PHE A 314 14.77 -10.36 4.82
CA PHE A 314 15.63 -9.27 5.26
C PHE A 314 17.04 -9.78 5.58
N ASP A 315 17.15 -10.88 6.34
CA ASP A 315 18.44 -11.49 6.71
C ASP A 315 19.21 -11.99 5.48
N VAL A 316 18.51 -12.57 4.50
CA VAL A 316 19.10 -12.96 3.21
C VAL A 316 19.65 -11.74 2.47
N ALA A 317 18.90 -10.64 2.42
CA ALA A 317 19.32 -9.39 1.78
C ALA A 317 20.53 -8.78 2.48
N GLN A 318 20.49 -8.70 3.82
CA GLN A 318 21.57 -8.19 4.65
C GLN A 318 22.87 -8.98 4.47
N ALA A 319 22.77 -10.29 4.26
CA ALA A 319 23.92 -11.15 4.01
C ALA A 319 24.60 -10.94 2.63
N GLN A 320 23.99 -10.15 1.74
CA GLN A 320 24.57 -9.81 0.42
C GLN A 320 25.41 -8.54 0.43
N LEU A 321 25.15 -7.64 1.38
CA LEU A 321 25.85 -6.37 1.59
C LEU A 321 27.23 -6.60 2.19
#